data_AF-A0A814GPT1-F1
#
_entry.id   AF-A0A814GPT1-F1
#
_cell.length_a   1.000
_cell.length_b   1.000
_cell.length_c   1.000
_cell.angle_alpha   90.00
_cell.angle_beta   90.00
_cell.angle_gamma   90.00
#
_symmetry.space_group_name_H-M   'P 1'
#
loop_
_entity.id
_entity.type
_entity.pdbx_description
1 polymer ?
#
loop_
_entity_poly.entity_id
_entity_poly.type
_entity_poly.pdbx_seq_one_letter_code
_entity_poly.pdbx_strand_id
1 'polypeptide(L)'
;MRKVAQMLAFLDLKFSSKLIMNDEWSRCPICFEDYTLEHRPTTFTCGHSTCIDHTVGTKRLRNCAICHGISHWSTIKLPTATASRDNAAEMIHRDELYARRLQAELLHGRERAVVIDPTPQASQAASAQNQPVGYLKNCGHRCDLRTTQRCCTCSDRRPRRQGNTYETYVDGRGVVNSAARNEFYCSTCKRQ
;
A
#
# COMPACT_ATOMS: atom_id res chain seq x y z
N MET A 1 -1.79 53.22 -16.09
CA MET A 1 -0.99 51.97 -16.08
C MET A 1 -0.36 51.68 -14.70
N ARG A 2 -1.16 51.58 -13.62
CA ARG A 2 -0.64 51.28 -12.25
C ARG A 2 -1.21 50.01 -11.62
N LYS A 3 -2.11 49.29 -12.30
CA LYS A 3 -2.77 48.08 -11.76
C LYS A 3 -2.11 46.76 -12.14
N VAL A 4 -1.19 46.74 -13.12
CA VAL A 4 -0.52 45.50 -13.56
C VAL A 4 0.68 45.14 -12.67
N ALA A 5 1.31 46.13 -12.03
CA ALA A 5 2.45 45.90 -11.13
C ALA A 5 2.08 45.25 -9.79
N GLN A 6 0.81 45.24 -9.40
CA GLN A 6 0.37 44.69 -8.10
C GLN A 6 0.01 43.19 -8.14
N MET A 7 -0.21 42.61 -9.32
CA MET A 7 -0.46 41.17 -9.45
C MET A 7 0.82 40.33 -9.49
N LEU A 8 1.97 40.92 -9.81
CA LEU A 8 3.25 40.20 -9.85
C LEU A 8 3.92 40.08 -8.47
N ALA A 9 3.49 40.84 -7.46
CA ALA A 9 4.00 40.73 -6.09
C ALA A 9 3.30 39.65 -5.24
N PHE A 10 2.23 39.02 -5.76
CA PHE A 10 1.50 37.94 -5.06
C PHE A 10 1.97 36.54 -5.46
N LEU A 11 2.81 36.41 -6.48
CA LEU A 11 3.33 35.13 -6.96
C LEU A 11 4.72 34.76 -6.40
N ASP A 12 5.29 35.60 -5.53
CA ASP A 12 6.64 35.41 -4.98
C ASP A 12 6.66 34.96 -3.51
N LEU A 13 5.50 34.58 -2.95
CA LEU A 13 5.39 34.08 -1.59
C LEU A 13 4.63 32.75 -1.59
N LYS A 14 5.38 31.67 -1.37
CA LYS A 14 4.95 30.29 -1.10
C LYS A 14 4.72 29.39 -2.31
N PHE A 15 5.75 29.24 -3.15
CA PHE A 15 6.10 27.89 -3.64
C PHE A 15 6.71 27.08 -2.47
N SER A 16 5.95 26.95 -1.37
CA SER A 16 6.22 25.93 -0.37
C SER A 16 5.63 24.66 -0.97
N SER A 17 6.47 23.96 -1.74
CA SER A 17 6.21 22.63 -2.26
C SER A 17 6.11 21.65 -1.10
N LYS A 18 5.04 21.79 -0.30
CA LYS A 18 4.43 20.68 0.43
C LYS A 18 3.82 19.78 -0.64
N LEU A 19 4.67 18.94 -1.24
CA LEU A 19 4.22 17.68 -1.79
C LEU A 19 3.40 17.03 -0.67
N ILE A 20 2.08 16.95 -0.85
CA ILE A 20 1.20 16.12 -0.04
C ILE A 20 1.50 14.68 -0.47
N MET A 21 2.71 14.20 -0.17
CA MET A 21 2.88 12.78 0.10
C MET A 21 2.18 12.57 1.43
N ASN A 22 1.22 11.64 1.50
CA ASN A 22 0.55 11.29 2.75
C ASN A 22 1.57 11.34 3.90
N ASP A 23 1.29 12.15 4.93
CA ASP A 23 2.27 12.60 5.93
C ASP A 23 3.12 11.45 6.54
N GLU A 24 2.60 10.22 6.55
CA GLU A 24 3.30 9.00 6.96
C GLU A 24 4.57 8.65 6.17
N TRP A 25 4.74 9.14 4.93
CA TRP A 25 5.87 8.74 4.06
C TRP A 25 6.91 9.86 3.87
N SER A 26 6.76 10.95 4.62
CA SER A 26 7.66 12.12 4.55
C SER A 26 8.98 11.92 5.29
N ARG A 27 9.12 10.87 6.11
CA ARG A 27 10.27 10.64 6.99
C ARG A 27 10.95 9.32 6.70
N CYS A 28 12.26 9.28 6.86
CA CYS A 28 13.00 8.03 6.76
C CYS A 28 12.64 7.09 7.93
N PRO A 29 12.27 5.83 7.68
CA PRO A 29 11.87 4.90 8.76
C PRO A 29 13.03 4.41 9.64
N ILE A 30 14.27 4.83 9.36
CA ILE A 30 15.47 4.44 10.12
C ILE A 30 15.90 5.57 11.06
N CYS A 31 16.11 6.78 10.54
CA CYS A 31 16.49 7.94 11.35
C CYS A 31 15.34 8.85 11.76
N PHE A 32 14.14 8.66 11.20
CA PHE A 32 12.97 9.50 11.42
C PHE A 32 13.15 10.97 11.01
N GLU A 33 14.20 11.28 10.25
CA GLU A 33 14.41 12.60 9.64
C GLU A 33 13.53 12.76 8.40
N ASP A 34 13.07 14.00 8.19
CA ASP A 34 12.26 14.35 7.03
C ASP A 34 13.11 14.28 5.76
N TYR A 35 12.49 13.85 4.66
CA TYR A 35 13.18 13.84 3.37
C TYR A 35 13.41 15.27 2.87
N THR A 36 14.69 15.63 2.68
CA THR A 36 15.12 16.94 2.16
C THR A 36 15.99 16.77 0.92
N LEU A 37 16.47 17.89 0.35
CA LEU A 37 17.44 17.85 -0.77
C LEU A 37 18.75 17.14 -0.40
N GLU A 38 19.12 17.18 0.88
CA GLU A 38 20.28 16.47 1.44
C GLU A 38 19.87 15.07 1.91
N HIS A 39 18.70 14.96 2.55
CA HIS A 39 18.12 13.69 3.02
C HIS A 39 17.25 13.04 1.93
N ARG A 40 17.88 12.54 0.85
CA ARG A 40 17.12 12.01 -0.29
C ARG A 40 16.60 10.58 -0.06
N PRO A 41 15.33 10.28 -0.40
CA PRO A 41 14.82 8.92 -0.36
C PRO A 41 15.47 8.07 -1.46
N THR A 42 15.82 6.84 -1.11
CA THR A 42 16.26 5.78 -2.02
C THR A 42 15.29 4.61 -1.89
N THR A 43 14.64 4.24 -2.99
CA THR A 43 13.65 3.16 -3.00
C THR A 43 14.28 1.84 -3.43
N PHE A 44 14.09 0.79 -2.63
CA PHE A 44 14.52 -0.57 -2.95
C PHE A 44 13.52 -1.26 -3.90
N THR A 45 13.95 -2.34 -4.54
CA THR A 45 13.10 -3.17 -5.42
C THR A 45 11.88 -3.77 -4.72
N CYS A 46 11.92 -3.89 -3.38
CA CYS A 46 10.78 -4.32 -2.57
C CYS A 46 9.73 -3.22 -2.31
N GLY A 47 9.94 -2.00 -2.81
CA GLY A 47 9.02 -0.86 -2.66
C GLY A 47 9.24 0.01 -1.41
N HIS A 48 10.10 -0.41 -0.50
CA HIS A 48 10.45 0.38 0.68
C HIS A 48 11.46 1.48 0.36
N SER A 49 11.38 2.61 1.05
CA SER A 49 12.30 3.74 0.90
C SER A 49 13.07 4.03 2.20
N THR A 50 14.35 4.35 2.09
CA THR A 50 15.21 4.83 3.21
C THR A 50 16.05 6.01 2.73
N CYS A 51 16.60 6.84 3.62
CA CYS A 51 17.46 7.93 3.14
C CYS A 51 18.80 7.39 2.57
N ILE A 52 19.43 8.19 1.71
CA ILE A 52 20.68 7.82 1.03
C ILE A 52 21.80 7.50 2.02
N ASP A 53 21.88 8.20 3.15
CA ASP A 53 22.91 7.97 4.17
C ASP A 53 22.76 6.59 4.80
N HIS A 54 21.53 6.13 5.06
CA HIS A 54 21.29 4.77 5.54
C HIS A 54 21.41 3.72 4.44
N THR A 55 21.30 4.11 3.17
CA THR A 55 21.47 3.20 2.03
C THR A 55 22.95 2.98 1.69
N VAL A 56 23.77 4.03 1.78
CA VAL A 56 25.20 4.02 1.39
C VAL A 56 26.11 3.80 2.59
N GLY A 57 25.79 4.42 3.74
CA GLY A 57 26.57 4.31 4.98
C GLY A 57 26.52 2.91 5.57
N THR A 58 25.43 2.17 5.34
CA THR A 58 25.36 0.75 5.64
C THR A 58 26.01 -0.06 4.50
N LYS A 59 27.35 0.02 4.37
CA LYS A 59 28.17 -0.74 3.40
C LYS A 59 28.00 -2.28 3.46
N ARG A 60 27.03 -2.80 4.22
CA ARG A 60 26.74 -4.21 4.46
C ARG A 60 25.27 -4.61 4.26
N LEU A 61 24.34 -3.67 4.03
CA LEU A 61 22.95 -4.05 3.80
C LEU A 61 22.73 -4.43 2.33
N ARG A 62 22.99 -5.70 2.02
CA ARG A 62 22.42 -6.34 0.80
C ARG A 62 20.90 -6.50 0.88
N ASN A 63 20.32 -6.14 2.02
CA ASN A 63 18.93 -6.39 2.35
C ASN A 63 18.26 -5.10 2.79
N CYS A 64 17.01 -4.89 2.36
CA CYS A 64 16.19 -3.78 2.84
C CYS A 64 16.07 -3.82 4.37
N ALA A 65 16.32 -2.71 5.07
CA ALA A 65 16.24 -2.67 6.54
C ALA A 65 14.82 -2.89 7.09
N ILE A 66 13.79 -2.72 6.26
CA ILE A 66 12.38 -2.84 6.67
C ILE A 66 11.89 -4.29 6.53
N CYS A 67 12.06 -4.88 5.35
CA CYS A 67 11.54 -6.23 5.08
C CYS A 67 12.62 -7.33 5.10
N HIS A 68 13.89 -6.96 5.25
CA HIS A 68 15.06 -7.85 5.14
C HIS A 68 15.17 -8.63 3.82
N GLY A 69 14.39 -8.26 2.80
CA GLY A 69 14.45 -8.84 1.47
C GLY A 69 15.78 -8.50 0.78
N ILE A 70 16.37 -9.47 0.10
CA ILE A 70 17.63 -9.32 -0.63
C ILE A 70 17.37 -8.42 -1.84
N SER A 71 17.95 -7.23 -1.85
CA SER A 71 17.92 -6.33 -3.00
C SER A 71 19.20 -6.51 -3.81
N HIS A 72 19.07 -6.86 -5.08
CA HIS A 72 20.22 -6.85 -5.99
C HIS A 72 20.67 -5.40 -6.20
N TRP A 73 21.92 -5.09 -5.81
CA TRP A 73 22.47 -3.73 -5.88
C TRP A 73 22.45 -3.16 -7.31
N SER A 74 22.55 -4.03 -8.32
CA SER A 74 22.53 -3.69 -9.74
C SER A 74 21.22 -3.06 -10.23
N THR A 75 20.18 -2.99 -9.39
CA THR A 75 18.87 -2.42 -9.73
C THR A 75 18.56 -1.15 -8.94
N ILE A 76 19.45 -0.70 -8.04
CA ILE A 76 19.26 0.56 -7.33
C ILE A 76 19.50 1.71 -8.32
N LYS A 77 18.40 2.28 -8.82
CA LYS A 77 18.44 3.49 -9.64
C LYS A 77 18.79 4.67 -8.74
N LEU A 78 20.09 4.95 -8.60
CA LEU A 78 20.53 6.24 -8.06
C LEU A 78 19.99 7.33 -9.00
N PRO A 79 19.28 8.34 -8.48
CA PRO A 79 18.89 9.48 -9.30
C PRO A 79 20.17 10.19 -9.74
N THR A 80 20.50 10.10 -11.04
CA THR A 80 21.55 10.92 -11.63
C THR A 80 21.14 12.38 -11.51
N ALA A 81 22.11 13.26 -11.22
CA ALA A 81 21.85 14.68 -10.95
C ALA A 81 21.10 15.40 -12.10
N THR A 82 21.19 14.88 -13.33
CA THR A 82 20.47 15.38 -14.51
C THR A 82 19.05 14.81 -14.63
N ALA A 83 18.83 13.52 -14.34
CA ALA A 83 17.50 12.91 -14.32
C ALA A 83 16.57 13.56 -13.27
N SER A 84 17.12 14.18 -12.22
CA SER A 84 16.36 14.93 -11.22
C SER A 84 15.57 16.11 -11.78
N ARG A 85 16.02 16.77 -12.86
CA ARG A 85 15.30 17.91 -13.44
C ARG A 85 14.21 17.44 -14.41
N ASP A 86 14.52 16.45 -15.23
CA ASP A 86 13.58 15.89 -16.19
C ASP A 86 12.48 15.08 -15.50
N ASN A 87 12.81 14.32 -14.45
CA ASN A 87 11.81 13.61 -13.63
C ASN A 87 10.93 14.58 -12.84
N ALA A 88 11.46 15.73 -12.39
CA ALA A 88 10.65 16.75 -11.72
C ALA A 88 9.66 17.38 -12.70
N ALA A 89 10.09 17.69 -13.93
CA ALA A 89 9.21 18.20 -14.98
C ALA A 89 8.13 17.18 -15.39
N GLU A 90 8.49 15.91 -15.53
CA GLU A 90 7.53 14.84 -15.86
C GLU A 90 6.52 14.60 -14.72
N MET A 91 6.96 14.73 -13.47
CA MET A 91 6.09 14.62 -12.29
C MET A 91 5.11 15.80 -12.19
N ILE A 92 5.59 17.02 -12.40
CA ILE A 92 4.74 18.23 -12.47
C ILE A 92 3.68 18.08 -13.57
N HIS A 93 4.07 17.55 -14.74
CA HIS A 93 3.13 17.34 -15.85
C HIS A 93 2.06 16.28 -15.54
N ARG A 94 2.43 15.20 -14.85
CA ARG A 94 1.46 14.18 -14.39
C ARG A 94 0.46 14.74 -13.39
N ASP A 95 0.90 15.59 -12.46
CA ASP A 95 0.02 16.20 -11.47
C ASP A 95 -0.98 17.16 -12.12
N GLU A 96 -0.55 17.95 -13.12
CA GLU A 96 -1.45 18.79 -13.91
C GLU A 96 -2.51 17.97 -14.67
N LEU A 97 -2.13 16.84 -15.25
CA LEU A 97 -3.06 15.94 -15.93
C LEU A 97 -4.07 15.30 -14.96
N TYR A 98 -3.63 14.93 -13.75
CA TYR A 98 -4.51 14.40 -12.73
C TYR A 98 -5.51 15.45 -12.23
N ALA A 99 -5.05 16.67 -11.95
CA ALA A 99 -5.90 17.78 -11.55
C ALA A 99 -6.96 18.11 -12.62
N ARG A 100 -6.57 18.11 -13.90
CA ARG A 100 -7.51 18.31 -15.03
C ARG A 100 -8.54 17.19 -15.13
N ARG A 101 -8.15 15.93 -14.93
CA ARG A 101 -9.10 14.79 -14.93
C ARG A 101 -10.09 14.90 -13.78
N LEU A 102 -9.63 15.20 -12.57
CA LEU A 102 -10.50 15.35 -11.40
C LEU A 102 -11.47 16.53 -11.58
N GLN A 103 -11.00 17.64 -12.14
CA GLN A 103 -11.84 18.79 -12.45
C GLN A 103 -12.88 18.47 -13.54
N ALA A 104 -12.53 17.67 -14.56
CA ALA A 104 -13.47 17.20 -15.56
C ALA A 104 -14.53 16.24 -14.97
N GLU A 105 -14.14 15.34 -14.08
CA GLU A 105 -15.08 14.45 -13.36
C GLU A 105 -16.04 15.23 -12.47
N LEU A 106 -15.57 16.29 -11.79
CA LEU A 106 -16.43 17.17 -10.99
C LEU A 106 -17.42 17.97 -11.85
N LEU A 107 -17.01 18.42 -13.04
CA LEU A 107 -17.88 19.16 -13.96
C LEU A 107 -18.90 18.25 -14.67
N HIS A 108 -18.57 16.99 -14.92
CA HIS A 108 -19.44 16.05 -15.64
C HIS A 108 -20.20 15.06 -14.72
N GLY A 109 -19.92 15.05 -13.43
CA GLY A 109 -20.37 14.03 -12.48
C GLY A 109 -21.76 14.21 -11.87
N ARG A 110 -22.76 14.79 -12.56
CA ARG A 110 -24.12 14.95 -11.98
C ARG A 110 -25.29 14.33 -12.76
N GLU A 111 -25.05 13.53 -13.80
CA GLU A 111 -26.16 12.91 -14.56
C GLU A 111 -25.91 11.45 -14.98
N ARG A 112 -25.52 10.59 -14.05
CA ARG A 112 -25.71 9.13 -14.22
C ARG A 112 -26.61 8.59 -13.14
N ALA A 113 -27.92 8.71 -13.40
CA ALA A 113 -28.92 7.88 -12.75
C ALA A 113 -28.58 6.41 -13.03
N VAL A 114 -28.22 5.70 -11.96
CA VAL A 114 -27.97 4.26 -11.99
C VAL A 114 -29.33 3.58 -12.22
N VAL A 115 -29.59 3.16 -13.45
CA VAL A 115 -30.67 2.22 -13.74
C VAL A 115 -30.20 0.85 -13.23
N ILE A 116 -30.77 0.44 -12.10
CA ILE A 116 -30.57 -0.91 -11.54
C ILE A 116 -31.58 -1.82 -12.23
N ASP A 117 -31.12 -2.59 -13.23
CA ASP A 117 -31.90 -3.71 -13.77
C ASP A 117 -31.69 -4.96 -12.88
N PRO A 118 -32.75 -5.54 -12.29
CA PRO A 118 -32.66 -6.82 -11.60
C PRO A 118 -32.89 -7.95 -12.61
N THR A 119 -31.82 -8.53 -13.15
CA THR A 119 -31.93 -9.78 -13.92
C THR A 119 -31.26 -10.92 -13.17
N PRO A 120 -32.01 -11.93 -12.68
CA PRO A 120 -31.44 -13.15 -12.14
C PRO A 120 -31.18 -14.14 -13.28
N GLN A 121 -29.91 -14.49 -13.52
CA GLN A 121 -29.59 -15.69 -14.29
C GLN A 121 -28.70 -16.63 -13.48
N ALA A 122 -29.36 -17.71 -13.08
CA ALA A 122 -28.78 -18.93 -12.58
C ALA A 122 -27.95 -19.66 -13.66
N SER A 123 -27.16 -20.62 -13.18
CA SER A 123 -26.73 -21.82 -13.91
C SER A 123 -25.46 -21.71 -14.76
N GLN A 124 -24.30 -21.71 -14.12
CA GLN A 124 -23.12 -22.44 -14.64
C GLN A 124 -22.41 -23.18 -13.50
N ALA A 125 -22.95 -24.34 -13.13
CA ALA A 125 -22.25 -25.37 -12.39
C ALA A 125 -21.50 -26.26 -13.40
N ALA A 126 -20.23 -25.97 -13.65
CA ALA A 126 -19.37 -26.84 -14.44
C ALA A 126 -17.92 -26.81 -13.90
N SER A 127 -17.59 -27.84 -13.11
CA SER A 127 -16.33 -28.57 -13.18
C SER A 127 -15.00 -27.79 -13.05
N ALA A 128 -14.74 -27.19 -11.88
CA ALA A 128 -13.38 -26.80 -11.50
C ALA A 128 -12.68 -27.96 -10.77
N GLN A 129 -11.99 -28.78 -11.53
CA GLN A 129 -11.18 -29.90 -11.04
C GLN A 129 -9.93 -29.39 -10.27
N ASN A 130 -9.83 -29.82 -9.01
CA ASN A 130 -8.61 -30.25 -8.32
C ASN A 130 -7.31 -29.45 -8.55
N GLN A 131 -7.23 -28.25 -7.99
CA GLN A 131 -5.95 -27.78 -7.44
C GLN A 131 -6.09 -27.62 -5.92
N PRO A 132 -5.13 -28.13 -5.12
CA PRO A 132 -5.07 -27.81 -3.69
C PRO A 132 -4.61 -26.35 -3.56
N VAL A 133 -5.56 -25.42 -3.65
CA VAL A 133 -5.31 -23.98 -3.77
C VAL A 133 -4.82 -23.41 -2.45
N GLY A 134 -3.52 -23.45 -2.21
CA GLY A 134 -2.89 -22.80 -1.05
C GLY A 134 -1.37 -22.82 -1.14
N TYR A 135 -0.74 -21.72 -0.75
CA TYR A 135 0.70 -21.52 -0.76
C TYR A 135 1.33 -22.27 0.40
N LEU A 136 2.34 -23.10 0.12
CA LEU A 136 3.13 -23.76 1.17
C LEU A 136 3.93 -22.68 1.93
N LYS A 137 3.75 -22.63 3.25
CA LYS A 137 4.47 -21.72 4.15
C LYS A 137 5.65 -22.44 4.80
N ASN A 138 6.56 -21.65 5.38
CA ASN A 138 7.74 -22.17 6.09
C ASN A 138 7.36 -23.04 7.31
N CYS A 139 6.13 -22.93 7.81
CA CYS A 139 5.59 -23.79 8.86
C CYS A 139 5.06 -25.14 8.35
N GLY A 140 5.19 -25.46 7.06
CA GLY A 140 4.70 -26.70 6.45
C GLY A 140 3.21 -26.70 6.08
N HIS A 141 2.45 -25.69 6.51
CA HIS A 141 1.03 -25.56 6.21
C HIS A 141 0.76 -24.89 4.85
N ARG A 142 -0.34 -25.28 4.19
CA ARG A 142 -0.85 -24.55 3.02
C ARG A 142 -1.76 -23.41 3.48
N CYS A 143 -1.66 -22.23 2.87
CA CYS A 143 -2.42 -21.04 3.26
C CYS A 143 -2.73 -20.16 2.04
N ASP A 144 -3.91 -19.55 2.00
CA ASP A 144 -4.30 -18.68 0.88
C ASP A 144 -3.62 -17.30 0.97
N LEU A 145 -3.20 -16.90 2.18
CA LEU A 145 -2.48 -15.65 2.42
C LEU A 145 -1.08 -15.71 1.80
N ARG A 146 -0.79 -14.84 0.83
CA ARG A 146 0.51 -14.82 0.13
C ARG A 146 1.56 -13.97 0.83
N THR A 147 1.15 -12.80 1.31
CA THR A 147 2.03 -11.75 1.81
C THR A 147 2.58 -12.04 3.20
N THR A 148 1.87 -12.84 4.02
CA THR A 148 2.31 -13.17 5.38
C THR A 148 3.29 -14.33 5.38
N GLN A 149 4.33 -14.28 6.23
CA GLN A 149 5.27 -15.40 6.40
C GLN A 149 4.63 -16.60 7.11
N ARG A 150 3.69 -16.35 8.03
CA ARG A 150 2.98 -17.37 8.80
C ARG A 150 1.58 -17.61 8.23
N CYS A 151 1.09 -18.85 8.32
CA CYS A 151 -0.29 -19.20 7.98
C CYS A 151 -1.27 -18.75 9.08
N CYS A 152 -2.59 -18.78 8.80
CA CYS A 152 -3.62 -18.41 9.78
C CYS A 152 -3.47 -19.17 11.10
N THR A 153 -3.29 -20.49 11.04
CA THR A 153 -3.16 -21.36 12.23
C THR A 153 -1.92 -21.03 13.06
N CYS A 154 -0.77 -20.79 12.42
CA CYS A 154 0.48 -20.47 13.13
C CYS A 154 0.54 -19.02 13.64
N SER A 155 -0.23 -18.12 13.03
CA SER A 155 -0.37 -16.74 13.50
C SER A 155 -1.35 -16.63 14.67
N ASP A 156 -2.33 -17.53 14.77
CA ASP A 156 -3.30 -17.51 15.85
C ASP A 156 -2.71 -18.01 17.16
N ARG A 157 -2.43 -17.07 18.06
CA ARG A 157 -1.90 -17.32 19.41
C ARG A 157 -2.97 -17.40 20.50
N ARG A 158 -4.26 -17.41 20.15
CA ARG A 158 -5.33 -17.48 21.15
C ARG A 158 -5.20 -18.79 21.98
N PRO A 159 -5.39 -18.73 23.30
CA PRO A 159 -5.36 -19.92 24.15
C PRO A 159 -6.49 -20.88 23.76
N ARG A 160 -6.26 -22.20 23.88
CA ARG A 160 -7.31 -23.20 23.65
C ARG A 160 -8.28 -23.15 24.84
N ARG A 161 -9.54 -22.81 24.59
CA ARG A 161 -10.62 -22.86 25.59
C ARG A 161 -11.34 -24.20 25.52
N GLN A 162 -11.85 -24.67 26.65
CA GLN A 162 -12.75 -25.81 26.71
C GLN A 162 -14.02 -25.48 25.91
N GLY A 163 -14.35 -26.28 24.89
CA GLY A 163 -15.49 -26.02 23.99
C GLY A 163 -15.14 -25.35 22.65
N ASN A 164 -13.90 -24.91 22.44
CA ASN A 164 -13.41 -24.33 21.16
C ASN A 164 -14.22 -23.12 20.63
N THR A 165 -14.93 -22.41 21.50
CA THR A 165 -15.65 -21.17 21.17
C THR A 165 -14.86 -19.95 21.63
N TYR A 166 -14.98 -18.88 20.83
CA TYR A 166 -14.32 -17.59 21.04
C TYR A 166 -15.34 -16.47 20.91
N GLU A 167 -15.06 -15.37 21.61
CA GLU A 167 -15.84 -14.14 21.47
C GLU A 167 -15.64 -13.57 20.07
N THR A 168 -16.75 -13.24 19.42
CA THR A 168 -16.76 -12.47 18.18
C THR A 168 -17.79 -11.35 18.29
N TYR A 169 -17.54 -10.25 17.61
CA TYR A 169 -18.50 -9.16 17.50
C TYR A 169 -19.32 -9.36 16.22
N VAL A 170 -20.64 -9.29 16.34
CA VAL A 170 -21.58 -9.35 15.22
C VAL A 170 -22.39 -8.07 15.20
N ASP A 171 -22.36 -7.37 14.07
CA ASP A 171 -23.11 -6.12 13.87
C ASP A 171 -24.59 -6.32 14.18
N GLY A 172 -25.14 -5.46 15.04
CA GLY A 172 -26.54 -5.52 15.51
C GLY A 172 -26.83 -6.58 16.58
N ARG A 173 -25.87 -7.43 16.96
CA ARG A 173 -26.02 -8.41 18.06
C ARG A 173 -25.02 -8.23 19.20
N GLY A 174 -23.94 -7.50 18.98
CA GLY A 174 -22.89 -7.30 19.97
C GLY A 174 -21.91 -8.48 20.06
N VAL A 175 -21.33 -8.68 21.24
CA VAL A 175 -20.37 -9.76 21.48
C VAL A 175 -21.10 -11.08 21.73
N VAL A 176 -20.77 -12.11 20.94
CA VAL A 176 -21.33 -13.47 21.07
C VAL A 176 -20.21 -14.50 21.24
N ASN A 177 -20.45 -15.54 22.04
CA ASN A 177 -19.49 -16.59 22.42
C ASN A 177 -19.68 -17.88 21.60
N SER A 178 -19.86 -17.76 20.29
CA SER A 178 -20.21 -18.87 19.41
C SER A 178 -19.19 -19.16 18.31
N ALA A 179 -18.16 -18.33 18.16
CA ALA A 179 -17.27 -18.44 17.01
C ALA A 179 -16.26 -19.58 17.17
N ALA A 180 -16.13 -20.42 16.15
CA ALA A 180 -15.07 -21.41 16.13
C ALA A 180 -13.72 -20.72 15.95
N ARG A 181 -12.64 -21.29 16.50
CA ARG A 181 -11.28 -20.73 16.36
C ARG A 181 -10.92 -20.41 14.90
N ASN A 182 -11.23 -21.34 14.00
CA ASN A 182 -10.87 -21.25 12.59
C ASN A 182 -11.92 -20.49 11.74
N GLU A 183 -12.96 -19.91 12.31
CA GLU A 183 -14.05 -19.28 11.56
C GLU A 183 -13.58 -18.15 10.63
N PHE A 184 -12.52 -17.45 11.00
CA PHE A 184 -11.93 -16.37 10.20
C PHE A 184 -10.63 -16.77 9.50
N TYR A 185 -10.27 -18.05 9.49
CA TYR A 185 -9.12 -18.53 8.74
C TYR A 185 -9.44 -18.54 7.25
N CYS A 186 -8.39 -18.54 6.42
CA CYS A 186 -8.56 -18.81 5.00
C CYS A 186 -9.14 -20.21 4.74
N SER A 187 -9.73 -20.41 3.57
CA SER A 187 -10.43 -21.65 3.20
C SER A 187 -9.54 -22.88 3.35
N THR A 188 -8.25 -22.74 3.06
CA THR A 188 -7.27 -23.83 3.18
C THR A 188 -6.86 -24.12 4.62
N CYS A 189 -6.66 -23.09 5.45
CA CYS A 189 -6.35 -23.29 6.87
C CYS A 189 -7.56 -23.77 7.70
N LYS A 190 -8.79 -23.55 7.24
CA LYS A 190 -9.99 -24.10 7.88
C LYS A 190 -10.06 -25.63 7.83
N ARG A 191 -9.42 -26.25 6.84
CA ARG A 191 -9.47 -27.70 6.55
C ARG A 191 -8.29 -28.50 7.13
N GLN A 192 -7.32 -27.84 7.77
CA GLN A 192 -6.15 -28.45 8.40
C GLN A 192 -6.38 -28.61 9.89
#